data_AF-A0A0L8J3R5-F1
#
_entry.id   AF-A0A0L8J3R5-F1
#
_cell.length_a   1.000
_cell.length_b   1.000
_cell.length_c   1.000
_cell.angle_alpha   90.00
_cell.angle_beta   90.00
_cell.angle_gamma   90.00
#
_symmetry.space_group_name_H-M   'P 1'
#
loop_
_entity.id
_entity.type
_entity.pdbx_description
1 polymer ?
#
loop_
_entity_poly.entity_id
_entity_poly.type
_entity_poly.pdbx_seq_one_letter_code
_entity_poly.pdbx_strand_id
1 'polypeptide(L)' 'MGAISNWLGTLREEKKSVAIASNESFSGWTETFTGPRLCAAIVARLTFGGNIIETGTDSYRLAATRAQAERAPV' A
#
# COMPACT_ATOMS: atom_id res chain seq x y z
N MET A 1 7.60 7.26 -5.81
CA MET A 1 7.46 7.08 -7.28
C MET A 1 7.98 5.75 -7.83
N GLY A 2 9.04 5.13 -7.29
CA GLY A 2 9.64 3.92 -7.91
C GLY A 2 9.02 2.55 -7.57
N ALA A 3 8.32 2.41 -6.43
CA ALA A 3 7.83 1.10 -5.99
C ALA A 3 6.52 0.66 -6.69
N ILE A 4 5.58 1.59 -6.88
CA ILE A 4 4.26 1.29 -7.44
C ILE A 4 4.33 1.07 -8.96
N SER A 5 5.20 1.80 -9.67
CA SER A 5 5.38 1.66 -11.12
C SER A 5 6.02 0.31 -11.50
N ASN A 6 7.01 -0.15 -10.73
CA ASN A 6 7.65 -1.45 -10.95
C ASN A 6 6.71 -2.62 -10.61
N TRP A 7 5.82 -2.42 -9.63
CA TRP A 7 4.74 -3.36 -9.31
C TRP A 7 3.70 -3.47 -10.43
N LEU A 8 3.28 -2.35 -11.02
CA LEU A 8 2.30 -2.33 -12.12
C LEU A 8 2.75 -3.15 -13.33
N GLY A 9 4.07 -3.18 -13.61
CA GLY A 9 4.66 -4.02 -14.66
C GLY A 9 4.53 -5.53 -14.44
N THR A 10 4.40 -5.97 -13.17
CA THR A 10 4.26 -7.39 -12.80
C THR A 10 2.77 -7.82 -12.67
N LEU A 11 1.83 -6.87 -12.55
CA LEU A 11 0.38 -7.13 -12.42
C LEU A 11 -0.29 -7.66 -13.71
N ARG A 12 0.39 -7.61 -14.86
CA ARG A 12 -0.22 -7.85 -16.18
C ARG A 12 -0.66 -9.31 -16.43
N GLU A 13 -0.32 -10.25 -15.55
CA GLU A 13 -0.53 -11.67 -15.85
C GLU A 13 -1.89 -12.25 -15.42
N GLU A 14 -2.80 -11.50 -14.76
CA GLU A 14 -4.18 -11.90 -14.32
C GLU A 14 -4.37 -13.36 -13.83
N LYS A 15 -3.29 -14.02 -13.40
CA LYS A 15 -3.23 -15.45 -13.00
C LYS A 15 -2.74 -15.62 -11.58
N LYS A 16 -2.43 -14.53 -10.87
CA LYS A 16 -1.81 -14.57 -9.54
C LYS A 16 -2.50 -13.59 -8.62
N SER A 17 -2.75 -14.01 -7.38
CA SER A 17 -3.22 -13.14 -6.31
C SER A 17 -2.20 -12.05 -6.04
N VAL A 18 -2.68 -10.83 -5.85
CA VAL A 18 -1.87 -9.62 -5.66
C VAL A 18 -2.25 -9.03 -4.31
N ALA A 19 -1.25 -8.71 -3.49
CA ALA A 19 -1.41 -7.93 -2.27
C ALA A 19 -0.74 -6.57 -2.47
N ILE A 20 -1.45 -5.49 -2.15
CA ILE A 20 -0.94 -4.12 -2.23
C ILE A 20 -1.07 -3.48 -0.86
N ALA A 21 0.03 -2.91 -0.36
CA ALA A 21 0.02 -2.04 0.80
C ALA A 21 0.24 -0.59 0.34
N SER A 22 -0.66 0.30 0.73
CA SER A 22 -0.57 1.73 0.48
C SER A 22 -0.66 2.48 1.79
N ASN A 23 0.21 3.47 1.96
CA ASN A 23 0.13 4.45 3.04
C ASN A 23 -0.82 5.62 2.71
N GLU A 24 -1.32 5.66 1.47
CA GLU A 24 -2.18 6.71 0.95
C GLU A 24 -3.58 6.18 0.62
N SER A 25 -4.60 7.00 0.87
CA SER A 25 -5.99 6.73 0.50
C SER A 25 -6.18 6.63 -1.01
N PHE A 26 -7.22 5.92 -1.49
CA PHE A 26 -7.51 5.82 -2.93
C PHE A 26 -7.72 7.19 -3.60
N SER A 27 -8.18 8.21 -2.86
CA SER A 27 -8.27 9.59 -3.35
C SER A 27 -6.91 10.19 -3.72
N GLY A 28 -5.84 9.88 -2.97
CA GLY A 28 -4.48 10.35 -3.24
C GLY A 28 -3.79 9.64 -4.41
N TRP A 29 -4.39 8.57 -4.94
CA TRP A 29 -3.81 7.83 -6.07
C TRP A 29 -3.93 8.57 -7.40
N THR A 30 -4.79 9.60 -7.47
CA THR A 30 -4.88 10.50 -8.64
C THR A 30 -3.60 11.28 -8.90
N GLU A 31 -2.81 11.57 -7.86
CA GLU A 31 -1.49 12.20 -7.97
C GLU A 31 -0.40 11.18 -8.40
N THR A 32 -0.54 9.93 -7.96
CA THR A 32 0.40 8.84 -8.30
C THR A 32 0.19 8.30 -9.73
N PHE A 33 -1.06 8.27 -10.19
CA PHE A 33 -1.45 7.86 -11.53
C PHE A 33 -2.03 9.06 -12.28
N THR A 34 -1.17 9.79 -12.99
CA THR A 34 -1.49 11.01 -13.78
C THR A 34 -2.58 10.82 -14.84
N GLY A 35 -2.97 9.58 -15.14
CA GLY A 35 -4.11 9.27 -16.01
C GLY A 35 -5.38 8.94 -15.22
N PRO A 36 -6.44 9.76 -15.23
CA PRO A 36 -7.66 9.50 -14.46
C PRO A 36 -8.35 8.19 -14.86
N ARG A 37 -8.28 7.81 -16.15
CA ARG A 37 -8.78 6.52 -16.64
C ARG A 37 -7.95 5.33 -16.16
N LEU A 38 -6.63 5.50 -16.05
CA LEU A 38 -5.72 4.46 -15.56
C LEU A 38 -5.93 4.22 -14.07
N CYS A 39 -6.04 5.30 -13.27
CA CYS A 39 -6.34 5.23 -11.85
C CYS A 39 -7.67 4.48 -11.60
N ALA A 40 -8.74 4.89 -12.29
CA ALA A 40 -10.05 4.25 -12.18
C ALA A 40 -10.02 2.76 -12.57
N ALA A 41 -9.32 2.40 -13.64
CA ALA A 41 -9.20 1.01 -14.09
C ALA A 41 -8.38 0.12 -13.13
N ILE A 42 -7.40 0.69 -12.43
CA ILE A 42 -6.61 0.00 -11.41
C ILE A 42 -7.45 -0.19 -10.16
N VAL A 43 -8.07 0.87 -9.65
CA VAL A 43 -8.94 0.81 -8.46
C VAL A 43 -10.06 -0.20 -8.68
N ALA A 44 -10.72 -0.18 -9.84
CA ALA A 44 -11.77 -1.13 -10.18
C ALA A 44 -11.28 -2.60 -10.16
N ARG A 45 -10.05 -2.87 -10.62
CA ARG A 45 -9.48 -4.23 -10.56
C ARG A 45 -9.14 -4.67 -9.13
N LEU A 46 -8.65 -3.75 -8.30
CA LEU A 46 -8.26 -4.07 -6.92
C LEU A 46 -9.47 -4.26 -6.00
N THR A 47 -10.57 -3.55 -6.26
CA THR A 47 -11.80 -3.69 -5.48
C THR A 47 -12.71 -4.81 -6.00
N PHE A 48 -12.55 -5.23 -7.25
CA PHE A 48 -13.31 -6.35 -7.80
C PHE A 48 -12.80 -7.68 -7.23
N GLY A 49 -13.49 -8.21 -6.21
CA GLY A 49 -13.17 -9.47 -5.56
C GLY A 49 -11.95 -9.42 -4.62
N GLY A 50 -11.44 -8.21 -4.31
CA GLY A 50 -10.37 -7.99 -3.35
C GLY A 50 -10.89 -7.70 -1.94
N ASN A 51 -10.12 -8.07 -0.92
CA ASN A 51 -10.38 -7.69 0.46
C ASN A 51 -9.53 -6.45 0.82
N ILE A 52 -10.19 -5.40 1.30
CA ILE A 52 -9.51 -4.20 1.81
C ILE A 52 -9.31 -4.38 3.31
N ILE A 53 -8.06 -4.25 3.77
CA ILE A 53 -7.69 -4.30 5.18
C ILE A 53 -7.11 -2.94 5.55
N GLU A 54 -7.82 -2.18 6.37
CA GLU A 54 -7.32 -0.93 6.91
C GLU A 54 -6.37 -1.23 8.07
N THR A 55 -5.07 -1.11 7.81
CA THR A 55 -4.05 -1.17 8.87
C THR A 55 -4.10 0.12 9.66
N GLY A 56 -4.28 0.04 10.98
CA GLY A 56 -4.33 1.21 11.86
C GLY A 56 -3.04 2.03 11.87
N THR A 57 -2.97 3.01 12.76
CA THR A 57 -1.84 3.98 12.82
C THR A 57 -0.65 3.48 13.65
N ASP A 58 -0.75 2.29 14.22
CA ASP A 58 0.28 1.73 15.09
C ASP A 58 1.52 1.31 14.29
N SER A 59 2.64 1.98 14.58
CA SER A 59 3.93 1.64 13.97
C SER A 59 4.65 0.58 14.80
N TYR A 60 4.77 -0.62 14.25
CA TYR A 60 5.55 -1.72 14.85
C TYR A 60 6.99 -1.30 15.15
N ARG A 61 7.63 -0.57 14.22
CA ARG A 61 9.01 -0.11 14.38
C ARG A 61 9.14 0.86 15.55
N LEU A 62 8.20 1.81 15.69
CA LEU A 62 8.23 2.78 16.79
C LEU A 62 8.02 2.09 18.14
N ALA A 63 7.07 1.16 18.22
CA ALA A 63 6.82 0.39 19.42
C ALA A 63 8.05 -0.41 19.87
N ALA A 64 8.74 -1.06 18.92
CA ALA A 64 9.97 -1.81 19.21
C ALA A 64 11.09 -0.89 19.73
N THR A 65 11.30 0.28 19.11
CA THR A 65 12.31 1.25 19.58
C THR A 65 12.00 1.77 20.98
N ARG A 66 10.74 2.11 21.28
CA ARG A 66 10.32 2.56 22.62
C ARG A 66 10.56 1.49 23.68
N ALA A 67 10.15 0.26 23.41
CA ALA A 67 10.37 -0.87 24.32
C ALA A 67 11.87 -1.13 24.60
N GLN A 68 12.74 -0.90 23.61
CA GLN A 68 14.17 -1.01 23.80
C GLN A 68 14.76 0.16 24.61
N ALA A 69 14.26 1.38 24.41
CA ALA A 69 14.67 2.56 25.17
C ALA A 69 14.28 2.45 26.65
N GLU A 70 13.10 1.91 26.96
CA GLU A 70 12.64 1.67 28.34
C GLU A 70 13.45 0.56 29.05
N ARG A 71 14.06 -0.36 28.30
CA ARG A 71 14.91 -1.44 28.84
C ARG A 71 16.37 -1.06 29.03
N ALA A 72 16.83 0.04 28.45
CA ALA A 72 18.20 0.50 28.63
C ALA A 72 18.33 1.14 30.03
N PRO A 73 19.17 0.60 30.93
CA PRO A 73 19.39 1.24 32.23
C PRO A 73 20.15 2.55 32.00
N VAL A 74 19.70 3.62 32.67
CA VAL A 74 20.36 4.93 32.70
C VAL A 74 21.62 4.86 33.54
#